data_AF-A0A6P1M3I6-F1
#
_entry.id   AF-A0A6P1M3I6-F1
#
_cell.length_a   1.000
_cell.length_b   1.000
_cell.length_c   1.000
_cell.angle_alpha   90.00
_cell.angle_beta   90.00
_cell.angle_gamma   90.00
#
_symmetry.space_group_name_H-M   'P 1'
#
loop_
_entity.id
_entity.type
_entity.pdbx_description
1 polymer ?
#
loop_
_entity_poly.entity_id
_entity_poly.type
_entity_poly.pdbx_seq_one_letter_code
_entity_poly.pdbx_strand_id
1 'polypeptide(L)'
;MKSTLILTILTAGLMLNTGCEKQEDKSVMTSPAESSNKLSGAKTEIQKTAQAVVEDAKETVSSYTAKAEDVAKETVQSYTVKAEEILSEITEPVTAVKEKVATYSQPELMARVEQYKQSILEKKEQLSGLTSQLKDLSMMELLSEKGAALKEQASRYTEQLSALKERYGIYIDKLKTLGVNLPDLPL
;
A
#
# COMPACT_ATOMS: atom_id res chain seq x y z
N MET A 1 12.81 -19.74 -13.48
CA MET A 1 11.52 -20.22 -14.02
C MET A 1 10.63 -19.01 -14.23
N LYS A 2 10.22 -18.71 -15.46
CA LYS A 2 9.44 -17.52 -15.79
C LYS A 2 7.94 -17.86 -15.63
N SER A 3 7.35 -17.51 -14.49
CA SER A 3 5.89 -17.57 -14.33
C SER A 3 5.27 -16.33 -14.95
N THR A 4 4.85 -16.48 -16.20
CA THR A 4 3.97 -15.52 -16.88
C THR A 4 2.57 -15.64 -16.26
N LEU A 5 2.31 -14.89 -15.19
CA LEU A 5 1.01 -14.84 -14.56
C LEU A 5 0.17 -13.79 -15.29
N ILE A 6 -0.55 -14.23 -16.31
CA ILE A 6 -1.52 -13.43 -17.06
C ILE A 6 -2.69 -13.15 -16.11
N LEU A 7 -2.71 -11.95 -15.53
CA LEU A 7 -3.84 -11.44 -14.75
C LEU A 7 -4.94 -11.02 -15.73
N THR A 8 -5.75 -11.98 -16.17
CA THR A 8 -6.95 -11.72 -16.95
C THR A 8 -7.99 -11.12 -16.01
N ILE A 9 -8.07 -9.78 -15.99
CA ILE A 9 -9.12 -9.06 -15.27
C ILE A 9 -10.46 -9.50 -15.88
N LEU A 10 -11.22 -10.26 -15.10
CA LEU A 10 -12.57 -10.71 -15.43
C LEU A 10 -13.48 -9.47 -15.41
N THR A 11 -13.56 -8.76 -16.53
CA THR A 11 -14.63 -7.80 -16.82
C THR A 11 -15.93 -8.57 -17.04
N ALA A 12 -16.48 -9.13 -15.96
CA ALA A 12 -17.87 -9.53 -15.90
C ALA A 12 -18.70 -8.23 -15.82
N GLY A 13 -18.87 -7.59 -16.98
CA GLY A 13 -19.80 -6.51 -17.17
C GLY A 13 -21.19 -6.99 -16.76
N LEU A 14 -21.70 -6.42 -15.68
CA LEU A 14 -23.09 -6.52 -15.26
C LEU A 14 -23.93 -5.78 -16.33
N MET A 15 -24.18 -6.43 -17.46
CA MET A 15 -25.20 -6.02 -18.43
C MET A 15 -26.56 -6.27 -17.76
N LEU A 16 -27.05 -5.30 -16.98
CA LEU A 16 -28.45 -5.27 -16.61
C LEU A 16 -29.25 -5.05 -17.89
N ASN A 17 -29.76 -6.16 -18.38
CA ASN A 17 -30.75 -6.35 -19.41
C ASN A 17 -31.91 -5.34 -19.24
N THR A 18 -31.83 -4.16 -19.86
CA THR A 18 -32.98 -3.29 -20.08
C THR A 18 -33.69 -3.76 -21.35
N GLY A 19 -34.51 -4.79 -21.22
CA GLY A 19 -35.45 -5.21 -22.25
C GLY A 19 -36.86 -5.17 -21.71
N CYS A 20 -37.71 -4.28 -22.22
CA CYS A 20 -39.02 -4.68 -22.74
C CYS A 20 -39.74 -3.52 -23.45
N GLU A 21 -40.00 -3.80 -24.71
CA GLU A 21 -40.87 -3.18 -25.68
C GLU A 21 -42.20 -2.64 -25.13
N LYS A 22 -42.56 -1.50 -25.69
CA LYS A 22 -43.89 -0.88 -25.66
C LYS A 22 -44.74 -1.58 -26.73
N GLN A 23 -45.67 -2.45 -26.31
CA GLN A 23 -46.69 -3.02 -27.20
C GLN A 23 -48.07 -2.45 -26.80
N GLU A 24 -48.68 -1.74 -27.75
CA GLU A 24 -50.00 -1.13 -27.63
C GLU A 24 -51.13 -2.16 -27.81
N ASP A 25 -52.12 -2.03 -26.93
CA ASP A 25 -53.56 -2.22 -27.11
C ASP A 25 -54.12 -3.50 -27.76
N LYS A 26 -54.72 -4.35 -26.92
CA LYS A 26 -56.09 -4.84 -27.15
C LYS A 26 -56.73 -5.35 -25.85
N SER A 27 -57.75 -4.61 -25.42
CA SER A 27 -58.68 -4.89 -24.33
C SER A 27 -59.20 -6.33 -24.31
N VAL A 28 -58.88 -7.05 -23.23
CA VAL A 28 -59.67 -8.18 -22.72
C VAL A 28 -59.86 -7.97 -21.23
N MET A 29 -61.11 -7.69 -20.87
CA MET A 29 -61.59 -7.47 -19.51
C MET A 29 -61.80 -8.82 -18.84
N THR A 30 -60.81 -9.28 -18.06
CA THR A 30 -60.94 -10.42 -17.15
C THR A 30 -60.55 -10.03 -15.73
N SER A 31 -61.45 -10.38 -14.81
CA SER A 31 -61.50 -10.07 -13.38
C SER A 31 -60.17 -10.28 -12.62
N PRO A 32 -59.71 -9.32 -11.79
CA PRO A 32 -58.46 -9.42 -11.04
C PRO A 32 -58.76 -9.75 -9.56
N ALA A 33 -58.78 -11.03 -9.19
CA ALA A 33 -58.94 -11.37 -7.78
C ALA A 33 -58.37 -12.75 -7.38
N GLU A 34 -57.21 -13.18 -7.89
CA GLU A 34 -56.56 -14.40 -7.32
C GLU A 34 -55.06 -14.57 -7.60
N SER A 35 -54.36 -13.56 -8.14
CA SER A 35 -52.94 -13.70 -8.57
C SER A 35 -51.91 -12.95 -7.70
N SER A 36 -52.31 -12.36 -6.58
CA SER A 36 -51.38 -11.59 -5.72
C SER A 36 -50.51 -12.42 -4.77
N ASN A 37 -50.82 -13.70 -4.53
CA ASN A 37 -50.13 -14.48 -3.49
C ASN A 37 -48.94 -15.33 -4.00
N LYS A 38 -48.78 -15.50 -5.32
CA LYS A 38 -47.62 -16.24 -5.90
C LYS A 38 -46.40 -15.35 -6.18
N LEU A 39 -46.58 -14.04 -6.24
CA LEU A 39 -45.51 -13.09 -6.57
C LEU A 39 -44.59 -12.78 -5.37
N SER A 40 -45.09 -12.90 -4.14
CA SER A 40 -44.33 -12.65 -2.91
C SER A 40 -43.28 -13.73 -2.65
N GLY A 41 -43.60 -15.01 -2.88
CA GLY A 41 -42.68 -16.13 -2.70
C GLY A 41 -41.49 -16.09 -3.67
N ALA A 42 -41.72 -15.73 -4.94
CA ALA A 42 -40.65 -15.60 -5.93
C ALA A 42 -39.66 -14.47 -5.58
N LYS A 43 -40.15 -13.37 -4.98
CA LYS A 43 -39.29 -12.24 -4.56
C LYS A 43 -38.34 -12.62 -3.43
N THR A 44 -38.79 -13.43 -2.48
CA THR A 44 -37.97 -13.88 -1.34
C THR A 44 -36.85 -14.84 -1.78
N GLU A 45 -37.14 -15.76 -2.70
CA GLU A 45 -36.12 -16.69 -3.23
C GLU A 45 -35.05 -15.97 -4.07
N ILE A 46 -35.44 -14.98 -4.88
CA ILE A 46 -34.49 -14.14 -5.64
C ILE A 46 -33.59 -13.34 -4.68
N GLN A 47 -34.14 -12.78 -3.61
CA GLN A 47 -33.36 -12.03 -2.62
C GLN A 47 -32.36 -12.92 -1.87
N LYS A 48 -32.78 -14.11 -1.45
CA LYS A 48 -31.90 -15.08 -0.76
C LYS A 48 -30.77 -15.57 -1.67
N THR A 49 -31.07 -15.84 -2.94
CA THR A 49 -30.08 -16.25 -3.94
C THR A 49 -29.09 -15.11 -4.22
N ALA A 50 -29.57 -13.87 -4.36
CA ALA A 50 -28.72 -12.71 -4.54
C ALA A 50 -27.76 -12.48 -3.35
N GLN A 51 -28.24 -12.65 -2.11
CA GLN A 51 -27.40 -12.54 -0.92
C GLN A 51 -26.32 -13.62 -0.85
N ALA A 52 -26.66 -14.88 -1.18
CA ALA A 52 -25.70 -15.97 -1.21
C ALA A 52 -24.59 -15.75 -2.25
N VAL A 53 -24.94 -15.25 -3.44
CA VAL A 53 -23.96 -14.91 -4.49
C VAL A 53 -23.05 -13.75 -4.07
N VAL A 54 -23.58 -12.75 -3.35
CA VAL A 54 -22.78 -11.63 -2.83
C VAL A 54 -21.78 -12.10 -1.77
N GLU A 55 -22.18 -12.97 -0.85
CA GLU A 55 -21.26 -13.49 0.18
C GLU A 55 -20.19 -14.43 -0.41
N ASP A 56 -20.56 -15.30 -1.35
CA ASP A 56 -19.60 -16.18 -2.07
C ASP A 56 -18.58 -15.35 -2.89
N ALA A 57 -19.05 -14.30 -3.57
CA ALA A 57 -18.19 -13.36 -4.28
C ALA A 57 -17.24 -12.62 -3.32
N LYS A 58 -17.71 -12.24 -2.13
CA LYS A 58 -16.91 -11.56 -1.11
C LYS A 58 -15.84 -12.45 -0.51
N GLU A 59 -16.15 -13.72 -0.22
CA GLU A 59 -15.18 -14.71 0.26
C GLU A 59 -14.13 -15.00 -0.82
N THR A 60 -14.58 -15.17 -2.06
CA THR A 60 -13.71 -15.37 -3.22
C THR A 60 -12.75 -14.20 -3.40
N VAL A 61 -13.25 -12.96 -3.43
CA VAL A 61 -12.43 -11.74 -3.53
C VAL A 61 -11.44 -11.66 -2.38
N SER A 62 -11.87 -11.93 -1.14
CA SER A 62 -11.01 -11.89 0.04
C SER A 62 -9.89 -12.93 -0.01
N SER A 63 -10.15 -14.13 -0.55
CA SER A 63 -9.14 -15.18 -0.71
C SER A 63 -8.10 -14.83 -1.78
N TYR A 64 -8.51 -14.19 -2.88
CA TYR A 64 -7.60 -13.77 -3.94
C TYR A 64 -6.77 -12.55 -3.53
N THR A 65 -7.33 -11.61 -2.76
CA THR A 65 -6.56 -10.49 -2.20
C THR A 65 -5.49 -10.98 -1.23
N ALA A 66 -5.82 -11.92 -0.34
CA ALA A 66 -4.84 -12.49 0.59
C ALA A 66 -3.69 -13.20 -0.14
N LYS A 67 -4.00 -14.04 -1.14
CA LYS A 67 -2.97 -14.71 -1.96
C LYS A 67 -2.11 -13.72 -2.75
N ALA A 68 -2.70 -12.66 -3.28
CA ALA A 68 -1.97 -11.62 -3.99
C ALA A 68 -1.02 -10.85 -3.04
N GLU A 69 -1.45 -10.58 -1.81
CA GLU A 69 -0.60 -9.98 -0.78
C GLU A 69 0.56 -10.89 -0.37
N ASP A 70 0.32 -12.20 -0.22
CA ASP A 70 1.37 -13.16 0.13
C ASP A 70 2.41 -13.28 -0.98
N VAL A 71 1.99 -13.38 -2.25
CA VAL A 71 2.90 -13.40 -3.41
C VAL A 71 3.66 -12.08 -3.54
N ALA A 72 3.01 -10.93 -3.28
CA ALA A 72 3.67 -9.64 -3.27
C ALA A 72 4.71 -9.54 -2.14
N LYS A 73 4.39 -10.01 -0.93
CA LYS A 73 5.34 -10.09 0.19
C LYS A 73 6.52 -11.00 -0.13
N GLU A 74 6.27 -12.19 -0.69
CA GLU A 74 7.33 -13.14 -1.07
C GLU A 74 8.25 -12.55 -2.15
N THR A 75 7.65 -11.91 -3.17
CA THR A 75 8.41 -11.25 -4.23
C THR A 75 9.25 -10.09 -3.69
N VAL A 76 8.70 -9.26 -2.81
CA VAL A 76 9.43 -8.16 -2.16
C VAL A 76 10.55 -8.70 -1.25
N GLN A 77 10.31 -9.76 -0.49
CA GLN A 77 11.31 -10.40 0.37
C GLN A 77 12.47 -11.01 -0.41
N SER A 78 12.25 -11.41 -1.67
CA SER A 78 13.33 -11.89 -2.54
C SER A 78 14.37 -10.81 -2.87
N TYR A 79 14.00 -9.52 -2.75
CA TYR A 79 14.92 -8.40 -2.86
C TYR A 79 15.46 -8.04 -1.49
N THR A 80 16.57 -8.66 -1.10
CA THR A 80 17.28 -8.29 0.13
C THR A 80 18.09 -7.02 -0.09
N VAL A 81 17.49 -5.86 0.19
CA VAL A 81 18.20 -4.57 0.26
C VAL A 81 18.82 -4.44 1.64
N LYS A 82 20.14 -4.32 1.70
CA LYS A 82 20.84 -4.22 2.99
C LYS A 82 20.81 -2.78 3.52
N ALA A 83 20.80 -2.62 4.84
CA ALA A 83 20.84 -1.30 5.48
C ALA A 83 22.11 -0.52 5.09
N GLU A 84 23.24 -1.20 4.93
CA GLU A 84 24.51 -0.59 4.54
C GLU A 84 24.44 0.01 3.13
N GLU A 85 23.66 -0.60 2.23
CA GLU A 85 23.46 -0.08 0.89
C GLU A 85 22.68 1.24 0.93
N ILE A 86 21.60 1.29 1.72
CA ILE A 86 20.82 2.51 1.94
C ILE A 86 21.68 3.64 2.54
N LEU A 87 22.55 3.30 3.49
CA LEU A 87 23.47 4.26 4.11
C LEU A 87 24.58 4.71 3.17
N SER A 88 25.00 3.89 2.20
CA SER A 88 25.93 4.35 1.16
C SER A 88 25.27 5.34 0.21
N GLU A 89 23.98 5.13 -0.11
CA GLU A 89 23.23 5.93 -1.06
C GLU A 89 22.94 7.36 -0.59
N ILE A 90 22.87 7.60 0.73
CA ILE A 90 22.71 8.97 1.27
C ILE A 90 23.95 9.85 1.04
N THR A 91 25.10 9.26 0.71
CA THR A 91 26.32 10.00 0.35
C THR A 91 26.41 10.30 -1.15
N GLU A 92 25.56 9.67 -1.96
CA GLU A 92 25.51 9.89 -3.39
C GLU A 92 24.77 11.19 -3.74
N PRO A 93 25.14 11.86 -4.84
CA PRO A 93 24.42 13.02 -5.31
C PRO A 93 22.98 12.64 -5.68
N VAL A 94 22.04 13.54 -5.36
CA VAL A 94 20.59 13.36 -5.63
C VAL A 94 20.31 12.96 -7.08
N THR A 95 21.08 13.50 -8.03
CA THR A 95 20.93 13.21 -9.46
C THR A 95 21.23 11.75 -9.79
N ALA A 96 22.33 11.20 -9.25
CA ALA A 96 22.69 9.79 -9.46
C ALA A 96 21.63 8.84 -8.87
N VAL A 97 21.07 9.20 -7.72
CA VAL A 97 19.97 8.43 -7.10
C VAL A 97 18.72 8.45 -7.98
N LYS A 98 18.34 9.61 -8.51
CA LYS A 98 17.20 9.71 -9.45
C LYS A 98 17.40 8.86 -10.72
N GLU A 99 18.63 8.84 -11.24
CA GLU A 99 18.98 8.00 -12.39
C GLU A 99 18.86 6.51 -12.06
N LYS A 100 19.39 6.06 -10.91
CA LYS A 100 19.23 4.67 -10.45
C LYS A 100 17.76 4.29 -10.28
N VAL A 101 16.99 5.13 -9.59
CA VAL A 101 15.55 4.95 -9.34
C VAL A 101 14.75 4.84 -10.64
N ALA A 102 15.16 5.50 -11.71
CA ALA A 102 14.51 5.39 -13.01
C ALA A 102 14.65 3.99 -13.64
N THR A 103 15.69 3.22 -13.25
CA THR A 103 15.98 1.87 -13.78
C THR A 103 15.33 0.75 -12.98
N TYR A 104 14.91 1.00 -11.74
CA TYR A 104 14.34 -0.03 -10.88
C TYR A 104 12.92 -0.41 -11.28
N SER A 105 12.63 -1.71 -11.15
CA SER A 105 11.29 -2.26 -11.25
C SER A 105 10.44 -1.89 -10.02
N GLN A 106 9.11 -1.97 -10.16
CA GLN A 106 8.20 -1.73 -9.05
C GLN A 106 8.50 -2.55 -7.77
N PRO A 107 8.72 -3.88 -7.82
CA PRO A 107 9.02 -4.64 -6.60
C PRO A 107 10.35 -4.24 -5.95
N GLU A 108 11.38 -3.89 -6.74
CA GLU A 108 12.66 -3.37 -6.22
C GLU A 108 12.47 -2.04 -5.50
N LEU A 109 11.69 -1.13 -6.08
CA LEU A 109 11.35 0.16 -5.47
C LEU A 109 10.61 -0.05 -4.14
N MET A 110 9.65 -0.98 -4.09
CA MET A 110 8.93 -1.29 -2.85
C MET A 110 9.86 -1.85 -1.77
N ALA A 111 10.75 -2.77 -2.11
CA ALA A 111 11.74 -3.31 -1.18
C ALA A 111 12.65 -2.22 -0.60
N ARG A 112 13.15 -1.31 -1.45
CA ARG A 112 13.98 -0.17 -1.01
C ARG A 112 13.21 0.80 -0.13
N VAL A 113 11.94 1.11 -0.46
CA VAL A 113 11.08 1.98 0.36
C VAL A 113 10.92 1.40 1.77
N GLU A 114 10.67 0.11 1.90
CA GLU A 114 10.57 -0.53 3.22
C GLU A 114 11.91 -0.48 3.97
N GLN A 115 13.03 -0.71 3.30
CA GLN A 115 14.36 -0.62 3.93
C GLN A 115 14.71 0.81 4.37
N TYR A 116 14.39 1.83 3.56
CA TYR A 116 14.53 3.24 3.95
C TYR A 116 13.67 3.57 5.17
N LYS A 117 12.42 3.10 5.20
CA LYS A 117 11.51 3.32 6.34
C LYS A 117 12.09 2.71 7.61
N GLN A 118 12.57 1.47 7.57
CA GLN A 118 13.22 0.84 8.73
C GLN A 118 14.45 1.64 9.18
N SER A 119 15.30 2.06 8.23
CA SER A 119 16.50 2.87 8.52
C SER A 119 16.16 4.22 9.13
N ILE A 120 15.06 4.85 8.69
CA ILE A 120 14.53 6.12 9.25
C ILE A 120 14.06 5.91 10.70
N LEU A 121 13.31 4.85 10.97
CA LEU A 121 12.80 4.53 12.31
C LEU A 121 13.95 4.24 13.28
N GLU A 122 14.91 3.41 12.87
CA GLU A 122 16.10 3.11 13.67
C GLU A 122 16.90 4.38 13.96
N LYS A 123 17.12 5.25 12.95
CA LYS A 123 17.85 6.50 13.14
C LYS A 123 17.11 7.47 14.05
N LYS A 124 15.78 7.54 13.97
CA LYS A 124 14.94 8.32 14.90
C LYS A 124 15.09 7.85 16.33
N GLU A 125 15.07 6.54 16.56
CA GLU A 125 15.26 5.95 17.89
C GLU A 125 16.65 6.26 18.45
N GLN A 126 17.71 6.08 17.66
CA GLN A 126 19.08 6.43 18.02
C GLN A 126 19.22 7.92 18.38
N LEU A 127 18.62 8.81 17.59
CA LEU A 127 18.62 10.26 17.85
C LEU A 127 17.85 10.61 19.13
N SER A 128 16.71 9.94 19.38
CA SER A 128 15.93 10.10 20.61
C SER A 128 16.73 9.68 21.85
N GLY A 129 17.44 8.55 21.77
CA GLY A 129 18.34 8.07 22.81
C GLY A 129 19.46 9.08 23.12
N LEU A 130 20.15 9.59 22.10
CA LEU A 130 21.18 10.62 22.29
C LEU A 130 20.63 11.92 22.87
N THR A 131 19.46 12.36 22.40
CA THR A 131 18.81 13.57 22.91
C THR A 131 18.43 13.42 24.37
N SER A 132 18.00 12.22 24.79
CA SER A 132 17.70 11.92 26.19
C SER A 132 18.98 11.97 27.03
N GLN A 133 20.05 11.32 26.58
CA GLN A 133 21.35 11.39 27.26
C GLN A 133 21.85 12.84 27.41
N LEU A 134 21.70 13.67 26.38
CA LEU A 134 22.06 15.09 26.43
C LEU A 134 21.23 15.90 27.44
N LYS A 135 19.94 15.56 27.62
CA LYS A 135 19.06 16.22 28.60
C LYS A 135 19.40 15.84 30.04
N ASP A 136 19.91 14.63 30.25
CA ASP A 136 20.28 14.11 31.56
C ASP A 136 21.64 14.65 32.03
N LEU A 137 22.44 15.25 31.15
CA LEU A 137 23.72 15.86 31.51
C LEU A 137 23.54 17.17 32.27
N SER A 138 24.37 17.37 33.29
CA SER A 138 24.51 18.67 33.94
C SER A 138 25.11 19.72 32.98
N MET A 139 24.95 21.00 33.32
CA MET A 139 25.53 22.10 32.53
C MET A 139 27.06 21.99 32.40
N MET A 140 27.74 21.52 33.44
CA MET A 140 29.21 21.35 33.41
C MET A 140 29.62 20.19 32.51
N GLU A 141 28.85 19.10 32.48
CA GLU A 141 29.09 17.98 31.58
C GLU A 141 28.77 18.31 30.11
N LEU A 142 27.76 19.15 29.86
CA LEU A 142 27.44 19.64 28.51
C LEU A 142 28.56 20.48 27.87
N LEU A 143 29.41 21.08 28.70
CA LEU A 143 30.60 21.84 28.29
C LEU A 143 31.88 20.99 28.25
N SER A 144 31.81 19.74 28.73
CA SER A 144 32.92 18.79 28.65
C SER A 144 33.07 18.20 27.25
N GLU A 145 34.19 17.54 26.99
CA GLU A 145 34.43 16.79 25.75
C GLU A 145 33.34 15.74 25.49
N LYS A 146 32.83 15.08 26.53
CA LYS A 146 31.73 14.11 26.42
C LYS A 146 30.45 14.78 25.90
N GLY A 147 30.11 15.94 26.44
CA GLY A 147 28.93 16.72 26.01
C GLY A 147 29.07 17.19 24.56
N ALA A 148 30.26 17.64 24.16
CA ALA A 148 30.56 18.03 22.79
C ALA A 148 30.43 16.85 21.81
N ALA A 149 30.99 15.69 22.15
CA ALA A 149 30.91 14.47 21.34
C ALA A 149 29.47 13.99 21.13
N LEU A 150 28.64 14.01 22.18
CA LEU A 150 27.22 13.65 22.09
C LEU A 150 26.43 14.63 21.20
N LYS A 151 26.68 15.94 21.31
CA LYS A 151 26.07 16.96 20.43
C LYS A 151 26.45 16.75 18.97
N GLU A 152 27.73 16.50 18.71
CA GLU A 152 28.22 16.24 17.37
C GLU A 152 27.59 14.98 16.78
N GLN A 153 27.50 13.90 17.57
CA GLN A 153 26.84 12.67 17.13
C GLN A 153 25.35 12.88 16.85
N ALA A 154 24.64 13.66 17.67
CA ALA A 154 23.25 14.02 17.43
C ALA A 154 23.08 14.86 16.14
N SER A 155 23.99 15.79 15.85
CA SER A 155 24.01 16.55 14.58
C SER A 155 24.15 15.60 13.39
N ARG A 156 25.15 14.71 13.44
CA ARG A 156 25.36 13.71 12.37
C ARG A 156 24.13 12.83 12.15
N TYR A 157 23.47 12.38 13.21
CA TYR A 157 22.25 11.57 13.06
C TYR A 157 21.06 12.39 12.52
N THR A 158 20.98 13.68 12.86
CA THR A 158 19.95 14.58 12.29
C THR A 158 20.16 14.80 10.79
N GLU A 159 21.41 14.98 10.37
CA GLU A 159 21.80 15.10 8.95
C GLU A 159 21.51 13.81 8.19
N GLN A 160 21.94 12.66 8.72
CA GLN A 160 21.65 11.34 8.14
C GLN A 160 20.14 11.09 8.03
N LEU A 161 19.36 11.41 9.07
CA LEU A 161 17.91 11.24 9.06
C LEU A 161 17.26 12.12 7.98
N SER A 162 17.75 13.34 7.79
CA SER A 162 17.25 14.25 6.76
C SER A 162 17.55 13.72 5.36
N ALA A 163 18.78 13.25 5.13
CA ALA A 163 19.17 12.64 3.86
C ALA A 163 18.38 11.36 3.57
N LEU A 164 18.18 10.49 4.57
CA LEU A 164 17.34 9.28 4.44
C LEU A 164 15.91 9.64 4.03
N LYS A 165 15.30 10.65 4.65
CA LYS A 165 13.95 11.11 4.30
C LYS A 165 13.86 11.70 2.90
N GLU A 166 14.86 12.50 2.52
CA GLU A 166 14.93 13.07 1.17
C GLU A 166 15.00 11.95 0.12
N ARG A 167 15.90 10.98 0.32
CA ARG A 167 16.07 9.83 -0.58
C ARG A 167 14.79 8.99 -0.61
N TYR A 168 14.21 8.66 0.54
CA TYR A 168 12.91 7.98 0.63
C TYR A 168 11.84 8.67 -0.22
N GLY A 169 11.75 10.01 -0.17
CA GLY A 169 10.83 10.79 -1.00
C GLY A 169 10.98 10.53 -2.50
N ILE A 170 12.21 10.42 -3.00
CA ILE A 170 12.49 10.13 -4.42
C ILE A 170 11.93 8.76 -4.84
N TYR A 171 12.10 7.75 -3.99
CA TYR A 171 11.57 6.40 -4.25
C TYR A 171 10.03 6.36 -4.21
N ILE A 172 9.43 7.03 -3.24
CA ILE A 172 7.98 7.17 -3.12
C ILE A 172 7.39 7.87 -4.34
N ASP A 173 8.01 8.98 -4.77
CA ASP A 173 7.55 9.73 -5.94
C ASP A 173 7.63 8.87 -7.19
N LYS A 174 8.70 8.07 -7.35
CA LYS A 174 8.78 7.10 -8.45
C LYS A 174 7.65 6.08 -8.41
N LEU A 175 7.36 5.48 -7.25
CA LEU A 175 6.24 4.54 -7.10
C LEU A 175 4.90 5.18 -7.44
N LYS A 176 4.67 6.44 -7.04
CA LYS A 176 3.47 7.21 -7.42
C LYS A 176 3.38 7.40 -8.94
N THR A 177 4.48 7.68 -9.63
CA THR A 177 4.47 7.78 -11.11
C THR A 177 4.14 6.46 -11.80
N LEU A 178 4.33 5.32 -11.13
CA LEU A 178 3.95 3.99 -11.60
C LEU A 178 2.50 3.61 -11.23
N GLY A 179 1.73 4.53 -10.63
CA GLY A 179 0.35 4.29 -10.22
C GLY A 179 0.21 3.49 -8.93
N VAL A 180 1.29 3.31 -8.15
CA VAL A 180 1.23 2.64 -6.86
C VAL A 180 0.71 3.62 -5.81
N ASN A 181 -0.51 3.38 -5.34
CA ASN A 181 -1.07 4.10 -4.20
C ASN A 181 -0.52 3.50 -2.91
N LEU A 182 0.50 4.17 -2.36
CA LEU A 182 0.97 3.86 -1.02
C LEU A 182 0.05 4.56 -0.03
N PRO A 183 -0.49 3.87 1.00
CA PRO A 183 -1.13 4.55 2.10
C PRO A 183 -0.16 5.58 2.67
N ASP A 184 -0.64 6.72 3.17
CA ASP A 184 0.20 7.69 3.87
C ASP A 184 0.91 6.95 5.01
N LEU A 185 2.17 6.58 4.78
CA LEU A 185 2.98 5.85 5.73
C LEU A 185 3.50 6.90 6.73
N PRO A 186 3.05 6.86 8.00
CA PRO A 186 3.57 7.79 8.98
C PRO A 186 5.07 7.51 9.16
N LEU A 187 5.89 8.54 8.91
CA LEU A 187 7.33 8.52 9.16
C LEU A 187 7.70 9.18 10.47
#